data_AF-A0A830E3L5-F1
#
_entry.id   AF-A0A830E3L5-F1
#
_cell.length_a   1.000
_cell.length_b   1.000
_cell.length_c   1.000
_cell.angle_alpha   90.00
_cell.angle_beta   90.00
_cell.angle_gamma   90.00
#
_symmetry.space_group_name_H-M   'P 1'
#
loop_
_entity.id
_entity.type
_entity.pdbx_description
1 polymer ?
#
loop_
_entity_poly.entity_id
_entity_poly.type
_entity_poly.pdbx_seq_one_letter_code
_entity_poly.pdbx_strand_id
1 'polypeptide(L)'
;MLVESKPMEVKPLQKPDRVMDIERLEKIIKGIENELIQILKQTSADTTDLLLSKVNELKNYIDQLNRQCLEQNPPFTQMGYVPSSLSEFRELFRASFVGLMRGKEMLEYTGEAGAGDEELIKSVISYNADFMVLYNNGKYMYIIKHGEYSLALTVEEYLDSVSSGLVRLLFRRFIEEVLKPQS
;
A
#
# COMPACT_ATOMS: atom_id res chain seq x y z
N MET A 1 52.44 -55.20 -30.36
CA MET A 1 52.23 -55.42 -28.91
C MET A 1 53.60 -55.27 -28.25
N LEU A 2 53.84 -54.49 -27.20
CA LEU A 2 53.07 -53.60 -26.33
C LEU A 2 54.12 -52.61 -25.77
N VAL A 3 53.78 -51.33 -25.68
CA VAL A 3 54.59 -50.31 -24.99
C VAL A 3 54.08 -50.23 -23.56
N GLU A 4 54.96 -50.41 -22.57
CA GLU A 4 54.64 -50.14 -21.16
C GLU A 4 55.43 -48.95 -20.63
N SER A 5 54.66 -48.05 -20.02
CA SER A 5 54.97 -46.69 -19.58
C SER A 5 55.51 -46.69 -18.14
N LYS A 6 56.49 -45.84 -17.83
CA LYS A 6 56.90 -45.54 -16.46
C LYS A 6 56.16 -44.31 -15.90
N PRO A 7 56.00 -44.19 -14.56
CA PRO A 7 55.05 -43.28 -13.93
C PRO A 7 55.57 -41.83 -13.84
N MET A 8 54.64 -40.88 -13.85
CA MET A 8 54.86 -39.44 -13.88
C MET A 8 54.93 -38.86 -12.44
N GLU A 9 56.00 -38.15 -12.11
CA GLU A 9 56.15 -37.44 -10.83
C GLU A 9 55.36 -36.13 -10.80
N VAL A 10 54.57 -35.91 -9.75
CA VAL A 10 53.76 -34.70 -9.55
C VAL A 10 54.52 -33.74 -8.61
N LYS A 11 54.81 -32.52 -9.07
CA LYS A 11 55.37 -31.44 -8.24
C LYS A 11 54.26 -30.61 -7.56
N PRO A 12 54.51 -30.06 -6.37
CA PRO A 12 53.49 -29.37 -5.58
C PRO A 12 53.20 -27.96 -6.12
N LEU A 13 51.92 -27.58 -6.05
CA LEU A 13 51.41 -26.27 -6.43
C LEU A 13 51.99 -25.17 -5.51
N GLN A 14 52.74 -24.24 -6.09
CA GLN A 14 53.14 -22.99 -5.42
C GLN A 14 51.89 -22.15 -5.14
N LYS A 15 51.75 -21.65 -3.90
CA LYS A 15 50.75 -20.62 -3.57
C LYS A 15 51.17 -19.28 -4.18
N PRO A 16 50.26 -18.52 -4.81
CA PRO A 16 50.59 -17.19 -5.30
C PRO A 16 50.59 -16.18 -4.15
N ASP A 17 51.71 -15.46 -4.00
CA ASP A 17 51.80 -14.23 -3.21
C ASP A 17 50.84 -13.19 -3.79
N ARG A 18 49.80 -12.83 -3.03
CA ARG A 18 48.92 -11.71 -3.36
C ARG A 18 49.48 -10.44 -2.74
N VAL A 19 50.31 -9.73 -3.49
CA VAL A 19 50.41 -8.27 -3.38
C VAL A 19 49.76 -7.72 -4.64
N MET A 20 48.46 -7.46 -4.54
CA MET A 20 47.70 -6.83 -5.61
C MET A 20 48.11 -5.35 -5.68
N ASP A 21 48.71 -4.95 -6.81
CA ASP A 21 49.24 -3.62 -7.09
C ASP A 21 48.27 -2.48 -6.77
N ILE A 22 48.54 -1.75 -5.69
CA ILE A 22 47.80 -0.54 -5.27
C ILE A 22 47.79 0.49 -6.42
N GLU A 23 48.90 0.65 -7.13
CA GLU A 23 49.01 1.57 -8.28
C GLU A 23 48.05 1.21 -9.43
N ARG A 24 47.78 -0.08 -9.62
CA ARG A 24 46.84 -0.55 -10.64
C ARG A 24 45.41 -0.22 -10.24
N LEU A 25 45.08 -0.34 -8.96
CA LEU A 25 43.77 0.06 -8.43
C LEU A 25 43.57 1.58 -8.51
N GLU A 26 44.59 2.39 -8.21
CA GLU A 26 44.51 3.85 -8.30
C GLU A 26 44.29 4.35 -9.74
N LYS A 27 44.94 3.72 -10.73
CA LYS A 27 44.68 4.03 -12.15
C LYS A 27 43.25 3.69 -12.58
N ILE A 28 42.71 2.58 -12.08
CA ILE A 28 41.32 2.18 -12.36
C ILE A 28 40.35 3.20 -11.74
N ILE A 29 40.56 3.61 -10.49
CA ILE A 29 39.71 4.58 -9.79
C ILE A 29 39.70 5.94 -10.52
N LYS A 30 40.87 6.46 -10.92
CA LYS A 30 40.96 7.71 -11.70
C LYS A 30 40.33 7.63 -13.09
N GLY A 31 40.36 6.44 -13.71
CA GLY A 31 39.65 6.20 -14.97
C GLY A 31 38.14 6.32 -14.80
N ILE A 32 37.60 5.65 -13.76
CA ILE A 32 36.18 5.66 -13.42
C ILE A 32 35.70 7.07 -13.03
N GLU A 33 36.47 7.81 -12.24
CA GLU A 33 36.14 9.20 -11.88
C GLU A 33 36.06 10.12 -13.11
N ASN A 34 37.01 10.00 -14.04
CA ASN A 34 37.01 10.82 -15.25
C ASN A 34 35.87 10.45 -16.20
N GLU A 35 35.53 9.17 -16.33
CA GLU A 35 34.36 8.71 -17.08
C GLU A 35 33.04 9.22 -16.45
N LEU A 36 32.91 9.16 -15.12
CA LEU A 36 31.75 9.69 -14.41
C LEU A 36 31.60 11.21 -14.59
N ILE A 37 32.71 11.95 -14.51
CA ILE A 37 32.71 13.41 -14.74
C ILE A 37 32.36 13.74 -16.20
N GLN A 38 32.80 12.93 -17.17
CA GLN A 38 32.44 13.09 -18.59
C GLN A 38 30.96 12.80 -18.82
N ILE A 39 30.42 11.73 -18.22
CA ILE A 39 29.00 11.37 -18.27
C ILE A 39 28.16 12.49 -17.66
N LEU A 40 28.52 13.00 -16.48
CA LEU A 40 27.85 14.11 -15.80
C LEU A 40 27.94 15.43 -16.56
N LYS A 41 29.05 15.68 -17.28
CA LYS A 41 29.22 16.89 -18.12
C LYS A 41 28.48 16.79 -19.47
N GLN A 42 28.25 15.59 -19.99
CA GLN A 42 27.46 15.37 -21.20
C GLN A 42 25.95 15.30 -20.91
N THR A 43 25.54 15.05 -19.66
CA THR A 43 24.14 14.96 -19.24
C THR A 43 23.62 16.28 -18.66
N SER A 44 23.29 17.25 -19.50
CA SER A 44 22.54 18.46 -19.08
C SER A 44 21.30 18.79 -19.92
N ALA A 45 20.79 17.85 -20.71
CA ALA A 45 19.49 17.96 -21.38
C ALA A 45 18.79 16.59 -21.43
N ASP A 46 19.51 15.56 -21.85
CA ASP A 46 18.97 14.21 -22.04
C ASP A 46 18.45 13.55 -20.76
N THR A 47 19.04 13.81 -19.60
CA THR A 47 18.55 13.29 -18.31
C THR A 47 17.29 14.02 -17.85
N THR A 48 17.16 15.31 -18.14
CA THR A 48 15.95 16.08 -17.86
C THR A 48 14.81 15.62 -18.76
N ASP A 49 15.09 15.38 -20.04
CA ASP A 49 14.12 14.86 -21.00
C ASP A 49 13.71 13.41 -20.67
N LEU A 50 14.66 12.59 -20.22
CA LEU A 50 14.36 11.23 -19.72
C LEU A 50 13.52 11.27 -18.44
N LEU A 51 13.82 12.18 -17.51
CA LEU A 51 13.03 12.37 -16.29
C LEU A 51 11.62 12.88 -16.61
N LEU A 52 11.49 13.86 -17.51
CA LEU A 52 10.19 14.36 -17.99
C LEU A 52 9.39 13.26 -18.70
N SER A 53 10.06 12.43 -19.50
CA SER A 53 9.46 11.25 -20.15
C SER A 53 8.95 10.26 -19.10
N LYS A 54 9.76 9.91 -18.10
CA LYS A 54 9.35 9.01 -17.01
C LYS A 54 8.24 9.60 -16.14
N VAL A 55 8.24 10.90 -15.89
CA VAL A 55 7.15 11.60 -15.19
C VAL A 55 5.87 11.57 -16.02
N ASN A 56 5.95 11.73 -17.35
CA ASN A 56 4.79 11.62 -18.24
C ASN A 56 4.27 10.18 -18.35
N GLU A 57 5.14 9.17 -18.39
CA GLU A 57 4.76 7.77 -18.30
C GLU A 57 4.01 7.48 -16.98
N LEU A 58 4.54 7.98 -15.86
CA LEU A 58 3.88 7.86 -14.55
C LEU A 58 2.53 8.58 -14.51
N LYS A 59 2.42 9.79 -15.08
CA LYS A 59 1.15 10.50 -15.20
C LYS A 59 0.14 9.71 -16.03
N ASN A 60 0.56 9.19 -17.19
CA ASN A 60 -0.30 8.37 -18.04
C ASN A 60 -0.74 7.10 -17.33
N TYR A 61 0.13 6.48 -16.54
CA TYR A 61 -0.22 5.31 -15.73
C TYR A 61 -1.20 5.66 -14.61
N ILE A 62 -1.01 6.78 -13.92
CA ILE A 62 -1.96 7.29 -12.93
C ILE A 62 -3.32 7.61 -13.58
N ASP A 63 -3.32 8.20 -14.78
CA ASP A 63 -4.55 8.48 -15.52
C ASP A 63 -5.25 7.22 -16.00
N GLN A 64 -4.50 6.19 -16.41
CA GLN A 64 -5.04 4.87 -16.74
C GLN A 64 -5.62 4.19 -15.50
N LEU A 65 -4.95 4.24 -14.36
CA LEU A 65 -5.47 3.73 -13.09
C LEU A 65 -6.71 4.51 -12.65
N ASN A 66 -6.73 5.83 -12.78
CA ASN A 66 -7.91 6.65 -12.51
C ASN A 66 -9.06 6.28 -13.44
N ARG A 67 -8.81 6.08 -14.74
CA ARG A 67 -9.83 5.61 -15.69
C ARG A 67 -10.30 4.21 -15.36
N GLN A 68 -9.42 3.29 -14.99
CA GLN A 68 -9.80 1.95 -14.54
C GLN A 68 -10.61 2.00 -13.25
N CYS A 69 -10.30 2.89 -12.31
CA CYS A 69 -11.11 3.12 -11.11
C CYS A 69 -12.48 3.76 -11.44
N LEU A 70 -12.57 4.62 -12.46
CA LEU A 70 -13.82 5.23 -12.93
C LEU A 70 -14.66 4.25 -13.79
N GLU A 71 -14.03 3.38 -14.55
CA GLU A 71 -14.66 2.34 -15.37
C GLU A 71 -15.08 1.14 -14.51
N GLN A 72 -14.31 0.83 -13.46
CA GLN A 72 -14.72 0.01 -12.33
C GLN A 72 -15.52 0.83 -11.32
N ASN A 73 -16.45 1.67 -11.79
CA ASN A 73 -17.53 2.11 -10.93
C ASN A 73 -18.14 0.85 -10.32
N PRO A 74 -18.05 0.62 -8.99
CA PRO A 74 -18.89 -0.39 -8.39
C PRO A 74 -20.34 -0.07 -8.82
N PRO A 75 -21.20 -1.08 -9.04
CA PRO A 75 -22.57 -0.88 -9.52
C PRO A 75 -23.38 0.14 -8.69
N PHE A 76 -22.92 0.45 -7.48
CA PHE A 76 -23.44 1.48 -6.58
C PHE A 76 -23.09 2.94 -6.93
N THR A 77 -22.18 3.20 -7.87
CA THR A 77 -21.90 4.58 -8.34
C THR A 77 -22.91 5.02 -9.41
N GLN A 78 -23.57 4.07 -10.07
CA GLN A 78 -24.60 4.34 -11.08
C GLN A 78 -26.02 4.42 -10.51
N MET A 79 -26.22 4.07 -9.24
CA MET A 79 -27.46 4.35 -8.52
C MET A 79 -27.11 5.21 -7.32
N GLY A 80 -27.73 6.38 -7.17
CA GLY A 80 -27.46 7.38 -6.12
C GLY A 80 -27.74 6.92 -4.68
N TYR A 81 -27.59 5.64 -4.38
CA TYR A 81 -27.84 5.02 -3.10
C TYR A 81 -26.86 5.54 -2.04
N VAL A 82 -27.43 6.10 -0.99
CA VAL A 82 -26.75 6.50 0.24
C VAL A 82 -27.49 5.80 1.37
N PRO A 83 -26.81 5.02 2.23
CA PRO A 83 -27.45 4.44 3.39
C PRO A 83 -28.08 5.55 4.23
N SER A 84 -29.35 5.43 4.59
CA SER A 84 -30.02 6.46 5.40
C SER A 84 -29.79 6.29 6.90
N SER A 85 -29.25 5.14 7.32
CA SER A 85 -29.03 4.77 8.72
C SER A 85 -27.88 3.76 8.89
N LEU A 86 -27.43 3.57 10.14
CA LEU A 86 -26.42 2.53 10.45
C LEU A 86 -26.93 1.11 10.26
N SER A 87 -28.24 0.88 10.40
CA SER A 87 -28.86 -0.42 10.16
C SER A 87 -28.71 -0.86 8.70
N GLU A 88 -28.77 0.08 7.75
CA GLU A 88 -28.51 -0.23 6.35
C GLU A 88 -27.07 -0.68 6.14
N PHE A 89 -26.06 0.01 6.69
CA PHE A 89 -24.67 -0.46 6.66
C PHE A 89 -24.54 -1.88 7.21
N ARG A 90 -25.24 -2.17 8.31
CA ARG A 90 -25.22 -3.50 8.93
C ARG A 90 -25.78 -4.56 7.98
N GLU A 91 -26.88 -4.28 7.31
CA GLU A 91 -27.52 -5.20 6.36
C GLU A 91 -26.70 -5.39 5.08
N LEU A 92 -26.25 -4.29 4.45
CA LEU A 92 -25.46 -4.31 3.22
C LEU A 92 -24.20 -5.16 3.34
N PHE A 93 -23.48 -4.99 4.46
CA PHE A 93 -22.20 -5.65 4.68
C PHE A 93 -22.31 -6.87 5.60
N ARG A 94 -23.53 -7.31 5.94
CA ARG A 94 -23.81 -8.43 6.86
C ARG A 94 -23.00 -8.31 8.16
N ALA A 95 -22.90 -7.10 8.68
CA ALA A 95 -22.13 -6.82 9.87
C ALA A 95 -22.88 -7.29 11.12
N SER A 96 -22.12 -7.79 12.09
CA SER A 96 -22.63 -8.09 13.42
C SER A 96 -22.74 -6.84 14.29
N PHE A 97 -21.94 -5.80 14.00
CA PHE A 97 -21.95 -4.52 14.70
C PHE A 97 -21.62 -3.38 13.74
N VAL A 98 -22.31 -2.26 13.89
CA VAL A 98 -21.98 -0.97 13.27
C VAL A 98 -22.11 0.15 14.29
N GLY A 99 -21.07 0.96 14.44
CA GLY A 99 -21.05 2.11 15.34
C GLY A 99 -20.63 3.39 14.63
N LEU A 100 -21.35 4.47 14.88
CA LEU A 100 -20.98 5.82 14.48
C LEU A 100 -20.35 6.54 15.67
N MET A 101 -19.21 7.15 15.42
CA MET A 101 -18.46 7.90 16.41
C MET A 101 -18.16 9.31 15.94
N ARG A 102 -18.02 10.23 16.89
CA ARG A 102 -17.46 11.57 16.67
C ARG A 102 -16.31 11.76 17.65
N GLY A 103 -15.08 11.80 17.14
CA GLY A 103 -13.90 11.66 17.98
C GLY A 103 -13.92 10.34 18.78
N LYS A 104 -13.89 10.42 20.11
CA LYS A 104 -13.91 9.24 21.01
C LYS A 104 -15.31 8.87 21.53
N GLU A 105 -16.31 9.66 21.19
CA GLU A 105 -17.68 9.46 21.64
C GLU A 105 -18.44 8.61 20.63
N MET A 106 -19.14 7.57 21.11
CA MET A 106 -20.05 6.77 20.30
C MET A 106 -21.42 7.45 20.28
N LEU A 107 -21.84 7.90 19.10
CA LEU A 107 -23.10 8.62 18.92
C LEU A 107 -24.28 7.67 18.78
N GLU A 108 -24.09 6.61 18.00
CA GLU A 108 -25.13 5.63 17.67
C GLU A 108 -24.46 4.30 17.34
N TYR A 109 -25.15 3.18 17.61
CA TYR A 109 -24.71 1.86 17.17
C TYR A 109 -25.89 0.91 16.96
N THR A 110 -25.66 -0.13 16.16
CA THR A 110 -26.60 -1.23 15.92
C THR A 110 -25.85 -2.56 15.91
N GLY A 111 -26.52 -3.60 16.42
CA GLY A 111 -25.93 -4.94 16.56
C GLY A 111 -25.22 -5.16 17.89
N GLU A 112 -24.61 -6.33 18.02
CA GLU A 112 -23.94 -6.76 19.26
C GLU A 112 -22.43 -6.57 19.10
N ALA A 113 -21.87 -5.61 19.83
CA ALA A 113 -20.42 -5.52 19.99
C ALA A 113 -19.92 -6.71 20.84
N GLY A 114 -18.80 -7.31 20.45
CA GLY A 114 -18.14 -8.30 21.28
C GLY A 114 -17.64 -7.67 22.59
N ALA A 115 -17.47 -8.49 23.63
CA ALA A 115 -16.89 -8.03 24.89
C ALA A 115 -15.49 -7.45 24.65
N GLY A 116 -15.29 -6.16 24.95
CA GLY A 116 -14.02 -5.44 24.77
C GLY A 116 -13.85 -4.70 23.44
N ASP A 117 -14.80 -4.84 22.50
CA ASP A 117 -14.69 -4.18 21.19
C ASP A 117 -14.80 -2.65 21.31
N GLU A 118 -15.60 -2.13 22.24
CA GLU A 118 -15.74 -0.68 22.41
C GLU A 118 -14.45 0.01 22.89
N GLU A 119 -13.73 -0.62 23.83
CA GLU A 119 -12.43 -0.12 24.30
C GLU A 119 -11.38 -0.22 23.19
N LEU A 120 -11.38 -1.31 22.42
CA LEU A 120 -10.52 -1.48 21.27
C LEU A 120 -10.77 -0.39 20.23
N ILE A 121 -12.04 -0.17 19.83
CA ILE A 121 -12.43 0.85 18.85
C ILE A 121 -11.96 2.24 19.32
N LYS A 122 -12.21 2.61 20.58
CA LYS A 122 -11.78 3.90 21.15
C LYS A 122 -10.24 4.05 21.17
N SER A 123 -9.52 2.98 21.44
CA SER A 123 -8.05 2.99 21.43
C SER A 123 -7.51 3.21 20.01
N VAL A 124 -8.14 2.58 19.01
CA VAL A 124 -7.69 2.59 17.62
C VAL A 124 -8.01 3.90 16.90
N ILE A 125 -9.15 4.53 17.20
CA ILE A 125 -9.52 5.84 16.62
C ILE A 125 -8.52 6.95 17.00
N SER A 126 -7.73 6.74 18.06
CA SER A 126 -6.65 7.66 18.42
C SER A 126 -5.49 7.63 17.41
N TYR A 127 -5.38 6.58 16.60
CA TYR A 127 -4.43 6.51 15.49
C TYR A 127 -4.99 7.29 14.30
N ASN A 128 -4.18 8.20 13.76
CA ASN A 128 -4.59 9.07 12.66
C ASN A 128 -4.56 8.35 11.30
N ALA A 129 -5.33 7.27 11.17
CA ALA A 129 -5.52 6.53 9.93
C ALA A 129 -6.96 6.73 9.42
N ASP A 130 -7.10 6.98 8.12
CA ASP A 130 -8.42 7.19 7.49
C ASP A 130 -9.19 5.88 7.27
N PHE A 131 -8.45 4.76 7.24
CA PHE A 131 -8.99 3.43 7.06
C PHE A 131 -8.10 2.42 7.76
N MET A 132 -8.68 1.55 8.57
CA MET A 132 -7.99 0.46 9.24
C MET A 132 -8.84 -0.79 9.23
N VAL A 133 -8.18 -1.94 9.10
CA VAL A 133 -8.80 -3.26 9.27
C VAL A 133 -8.02 -4.00 10.34
N LEU A 134 -8.73 -4.54 11.31
CA LEU A 134 -8.19 -5.35 12.39
C LEU A 134 -8.89 -6.69 12.39
N TYR A 135 -8.16 -7.75 12.69
CA TYR A 135 -8.74 -9.06 12.93
C TYR A 135 -8.72 -9.34 14.43
N ASN A 136 -9.88 -9.51 15.03
CA ASN A 136 -10.05 -9.75 16.47
C ASN A 136 -11.18 -10.76 16.72
N ASN A 137 -10.97 -11.71 17.62
CA ASN A 137 -12.00 -12.68 18.05
C ASN A 137 -12.73 -13.39 16.89
N GLY A 138 -12.01 -13.73 15.82
CA GLY A 138 -12.60 -14.42 14.66
C GLY A 138 -13.33 -13.51 13.67
N LYS A 139 -13.34 -12.19 13.91
CA LYS A 139 -14.05 -11.21 13.09
C LYS A 139 -13.10 -10.12 12.57
N TYR A 140 -13.50 -9.48 11.49
CA TYR A 140 -12.81 -8.32 10.94
C TYR A 140 -13.53 -7.03 11.37
N MET A 141 -12.77 -6.13 11.96
CA MET A 141 -13.22 -4.81 12.37
C MET A 141 -12.65 -3.76 11.43
N TYR A 142 -13.52 -3.08 10.72
CA TYR A 142 -13.22 -1.99 9.81
C TYR A 142 -13.48 -0.68 10.53
N ILE A 143 -12.47 0.19 10.57
CA ILE A 143 -12.58 1.55 11.11
C ILE A 143 -12.32 2.52 9.97
N ILE A 144 -13.30 3.35 9.66
CA ILE A 144 -13.25 4.32 8.57
C ILE A 144 -13.45 5.71 9.15
N LYS A 145 -12.56 6.64 8.88
CA LYS A 145 -12.63 8.02 9.37
C LYS A 145 -12.93 8.98 8.22
N HIS A 146 -13.82 9.94 8.48
CA HIS A 146 -14.12 11.04 7.58
C HIS A 146 -14.40 12.31 8.38
N GLY A 147 -13.48 13.27 8.33
CA GLY A 147 -13.52 14.46 9.16
C GLY A 147 -13.46 14.12 10.65
N GLU A 148 -14.45 14.60 11.42
CA GLU A 148 -14.58 14.30 12.85
C GLU A 148 -15.30 12.97 13.14
N TYR A 149 -15.87 12.32 12.11
CA TYR A 149 -16.66 11.12 12.28
C TYR A 149 -15.86 9.86 11.98
N SER A 150 -16.25 8.76 12.62
CA SER A 150 -15.71 7.43 12.31
C SER A 150 -16.82 6.39 12.32
N LEU A 151 -16.72 5.44 11.39
CA LEU A 151 -17.55 4.24 11.32
C LEU A 151 -16.72 3.06 11.80
N ALA A 152 -17.24 2.32 12.77
CA ALA A 152 -16.74 1.00 13.14
C ALA A 152 -17.71 -0.06 12.62
N LEU A 153 -17.23 -1.02 11.84
CA LEU A 153 -18.04 -2.07 11.20
C LEU A 153 -17.38 -3.42 11.47
N THR A 154 -18.09 -4.35 12.11
CA THR A 154 -17.56 -5.68 12.44
C THR A 154 -18.26 -6.77 11.66
N VAL A 155 -17.52 -7.48 10.81
CA VAL A 155 -18.01 -8.54 9.91
C VAL A 155 -17.28 -9.86 10.18
N GLU A 156 -17.92 -10.98 9.90
CA GLU A 156 -17.30 -12.30 10.08
C GLU A 156 -16.35 -12.65 8.94
N GLU A 157 -16.69 -12.25 7.72
CA GLU A 157 -15.90 -12.51 6.51
C GLU A 157 -15.09 -11.29 6.10
N TYR A 158 -13.91 -11.53 5.55
CA TYR A 158 -13.06 -10.47 5.02
C TYR A 158 -13.73 -9.80 3.82
N LEU A 159 -13.92 -8.48 3.88
CA LEU A 159 -14.33 -7.68 2.74
C LEU A 159 -13.16 -7.53 1.78
N ASP A 160 -13.36 -7.92 0.52
CA ASP A 160 -12.40 -7.67 -0.54
C ASP A 160 -12.13 -6.16 -0.73
N SER A 161 -11.17 -5.82 -1.59
CA SER A 161 -10.76 -4.43 -1.83
C SER A 161 -11.91 -3.57 -2.37
N VAL A 162 -12.77 -4.13 -3.21
CA VAL A 162 -13.92 -3.44 -3.82
C VAL A 162 -14.97 -3.14 -2.75
N SER A 163 -15.33 -4.14 -1.96
CA SER A 163 -16.29 -4.04 -0.88
C SER A 163 -15.81 -3.08 0.21
N SER A 164 -14.53 -3.16 0.59
CA SER A 164 -13.89 -2.22 1.51
C SER A 164 -13.92 -0.77 0.98
N GLY A 165 -13.65 -0.59 -0.32
CA GLY A 165 -13.78 0.70 -1.00
C GLY A 165 -15.22 1.23 -0.99
N LEU A 166 -16.20 0.35 -1.16
CA LEU A 166 -17.61 0.70 -1.10
C LEU A 166 -18.03 1.18 0.28
N VAL A 167 -17.63 0.52 1.39
CA VAL A 167 -17.95 0.99 2.74
C VAL A 167 -17.43 2.42 2.94
N ARG A 168 -16.20 2.70 2.50
CA ARG A 168 -15.60 4.04 2.60
C ARG A 168 -16.37 5.09 1.82
N LEU A 169 -16.76 4.77 0.58
CA LEU A 169 -17.53 5.66 -0.28
C LEU A 169 -18.90 5.96 0.32
N LEU A 170 -19.63 4.91 0.73
CA LEU A 170 -20.97 5.05 1.31
C LEU A 170 -20.91 5.81 2.63
N PHE A 171 -19.91 5.58 3.48
CA PHE A 171 -19.75 6.31 4.73
C PHE A 171 -19.48 7.79 4.49
N ARG A 172 -18.60 8.13 3.55
CA ARG A 172 -18.36 9.53 3.16
C ARG A 172 -19.66 10.21 2.73
N ARG A 173 -20.42 9.59 1.84
CA ARG A 173 -21.71 10.11 1.37
C ARG A 173 -22.73 10.23 2.50
N PHE A 174 -22.79 9.26 3.41
CA PHE A 174 -23.64 9.33 4.59
C PHE A 174 -23.31 10.55 5.47
N ILE A 175 -22.02 10.85 5.70
CA ILE A 175 -21.64 12.07 6.42
C ILE A 175 -22.08 13.32 5.66
N GLU A 176 -21.75 13.41 4.37
CA GLU A 176 -21.96 14.61 3.54
C GLU A 176 -23.45 14.88 3.22
N GLU A 177 -24.24 13.84 3.01
CA GLU A 177 -25.62 13.95 2.51
C GLU A 177 -26.68 13.72 3.60
N VAL A 178 -26.39 12.94 4.64
CA VAL A 178 -27.39 12.57 5.68
C VAL A 178 -27.13 13.26 7.01
N LEU A 179 -25.89 13.24 7.51
CA LEU A 179 -25.57 13.83 8.81
C LEU A 179 -25.25 15.33 8.76
N LYS A 180 -24.66 15.81 7.66
CA LYS A 180 -24.38 17.23 7.42
C LYS A 180 -24.96 17.68 6.07
N PRO A 181 -26.29 17.52 5.84
CA PRO A 181 -26.89 18.10 4.65
C PRO A 181 -26.61 19.60 4.70
N GLN A 182 -25.92 20.11 3.69
CA GLN A 182 -25.48 21.51 3.64
C GLN A 182 -26.67 22.43 3.94
N SER A 183 -26.52 23.26 4.98
CA SER A 183 -27.40 24.40 5.26
C SER A 183 -27.11 25.55 4.30
#